data_AF-A0A3M6I809-F1
#
_entry.id   AF-A0A3M6I809-F1
#
_cell.length_a   1.000
_cell.length_b   1.000
_cell.length_c   1.000
_cell.angle_alpha   90.00
_cell.angle_beta   90.00
_cell.angle_gamma   90.00
#
_symmetry.space_group_name_H-M   'P 1'
#
loop_
_entity.id
_entity.type
_entity.pdbx_description
1 polymer ?
#
loop_
_entity_poly.entity_id
_entity_poly.type
_entity_poly.pdbx_seq_one_letter_code
_entity_poly.pdbx_strand_id
1 'polypeptide(L)'
;MGATPPPQSENDRQATELFASIAKAHPAYSYVSYGLINGSYIMTPEDPKMSNYDPRVRPWYKTAMANAGKTVRSDAYYWANDDAVLVSTIRAIPNKLGNPGGVVNIDVSLKQLTNIVKQIKLGDSGYLMLMEKSGTVLVDPKQPEHNFKKLGELGDGFTELAKTGSGLVEVTLNGERYMANVYPSEQLGWNFIGLIKQDEVMASATRLTWLIGVIAAVLAVVFAIVGASFASVIVRPIHSVSSGLEGIAGGEGDLTQNLAVRGKDETAQLAGWFNKFLTAIRNLIQHIGQAAGKILEASHSSTRVSNDMAEAAGRQR
;
A
#
# COMPACT_ATOMS: atom_id res chain seq x y z
N MET A 1 58.95 -31.37 -14.29
CA MET A 1 59.30 -31.14 -15.71
C MET A 1 58.01 -30.78 -16.42
N GLY A 2 57.79 -29.49 -16.69
CA GLY A 2 56.59 -29.02 -17.37
C GLY A 2 56.65 -29.40 -18.83
N ALA A 3 55.70 -30.22 -19.30
CA ALA A 3 55.54 -30.47 -20.71
C ALA A 3 55.23 -29.13 -21.41
N THR A 4 56.10 -28.71 -22.32
CA THR A 4 55.78 -27.68 -23.30
C THR A 4 54.49 -28.07 -24.02
N PRO A 5 53.48 -27.19 -24.09
CA PRO A 5 52.28 -27.48 -24.84
C PRO A 5 52.68 -27.82 -26.28
N PRO A 6 52.04 -28.82 -26.91
CA PRO A 6 52.31 -29.14 -28.31
C PRO A 6 52.14 -27.88 -29.17
N PRO A 7 52.94 -27.68 -30.22
CA PRO A 7 52.81 -26.53 -31.10
C PRO A 7 51.37 -26.43 -31.60
N GLN A 8 50.73 -25.26 -31.39
CA GLN A 8 49.37 -24.99 -31.86
C GLN A 8 49.30 -25.31 -33.36
N SER A 9 48.36 -26.18 -33.74
CA SER A 9 48.12 -26.45 -35.15
C SER A 9 47.56 -25.19 -35.81
N GLU A 10 47.73 -25.04 -37.13
CA GLU A 10 47.13 -23.92 -37.89
C GLU A 10 45.61 -23.80 -37.63
N ASN A 11 44.93 -24.93 -37.42
CA ASN A 11 43.51 -24.96 -37.07
C ASN A 11 43.22 -24.37 -35.67
N ASP A 12 44.11 -24.57 -34.70
CA ASP A 12 43.95 -24.02 -33.35
C ASP A 12 44.14 -22.50 -33.36
N ARG A 13 45.05 -22.00 -34.20
CA ARG A 13 45.24 -20.56 -34.39
C ARG A 13 44.03 -19.90 -35.04
N GLN A 14 43.50 -20.49 -36.10
CA GLN A 14 42.27 -20.00 -36.77
C GLN A 14 41.05 -20.05 -35.84
N ALA A 15 40.92 -21.12 -35.03
CA ALA A 15 39.85 -21.22 -34.04
C ALA A 15 39.96 -20.14 -32.95
N THR A 16 41.17 -19.84 -32.51
CA THR A 16 41.43 -18.77 -31.54
C THR A 16 41.09 -17.39 -32.11
N GLU A 17 41.52 -17.09 -33.34
CA GLU A 17 41.20 -15.84 -34.04
C GLU A 17 39.68 -15.68 -34.23
N LEU A 18 38.98 -16.76 -34.59
CA LEU A 18 37.52 -16.78 -34.68
C LEU A 18 36.87 -16.44 -33.33
N PHE A 19 37.28 -17.11 -32.25
CA PHE A 19 36.71 -16.86 -30.93
C PHE A 19 36.97 -15.43 -30.47
N ALA A 20 38.20 -14.92 -30.66
CA ALA A 20 38.54 -13.54 -30.33
C ALA A 20 37.66 -12.53 -31.08
N SER A 21 37.37 -12.78 -32.36
CA SER A 21 36.46 -11.91 -33.15
C SER A 21 35.03 -11.94 -32.60
N ILE A 22 34.53 -13.11 -32.21
CA ILE A 22 33.19 -13.28 -31.63
C ILE A 22 33.10 -12.55 -30.28
N ALA A 23 34.06 -12.76 -29.39
CA ALA A 23 34.09 -12.11 -28.08
C ALA A 23 34.20 -10.59 -28.21
N LYS A 24 34.99 -10.08 -29.17
CA LYS A 24 35.08 -8.65 -29.46
C LYS A 24 33.75 -8.05 -29.95
N ALA A 25 32.98 -8.80 -30.73
CA ALA A 25 31.66 -8.37 -31.20
C ALA A 25 30.57 -8.47 -30.12
N HIS A 26 30.76 -9.30 -29.09
CA HIS A 26 29.78 -9.57 -28.03
C HIS A 26 30.38 -9.31 -26.65
N PRO A 27 30.45 -8.04 -26.20
CA PRO A 27 31.13 -7.66 -24.95
C PRO A 27 30.50 -8.24 -23.66
N ALA A 28 29.30 -8.82 -23.76
CA ALA A 28 28.66 -9.53 -22.66
C ALA A 28 29.26 -10.93 -22.42
N TYR A 29 30.00 -11.49 -23.38
CA TYR A 29 30.66 -12.79 -23.24
C TYR A 29 31.93 -12.63 -22.42
N SER A 30 32.03 -13.39 -21.33
CA SER A 30 33.21 -13.45 -20.49
C SER A 30 34.28 -14.34 -21.13
N TYR A 31 33.88 -15.51 -21.64
CA TYR A 31 34.78 -16.40 -22.35
C TYR A 31 34.07 -17.05 -23.55
N VAL A 32 34.82 -17.32 -24.61
CA VAL A 32 34.42 -18.25 -25.67
C VAL A 32 35.48 -19.33 -25.73
N SER A 33 35.07 -20.59 -25.57
CA SER A 33 36.00 -21.69 -25.44
C SER A 33 35.53 -22.99 -26.09
N TYR A 34 36.48 -23.88 -26.30
CA TYR A 34 36.27 -25.20 -26.90
C TYR A 34 37.15 -26.23 -26.23
N GLY A 35 36.53 -27.18 -25.52
CA GLY A 35 37.21 -28.32 -24.92
C GLY A 35 37.03 -29.58 -25.77
N LEU A 36 38.11 -30.33 -25.97
CA LEU A 36 38.11 -31.54 -26.79
C LEU A 36 38.22 -32.80 -25.92
N ILE A 37 37.81 -33.95 -26.46
CA ILE A 37 37.85 -35.23 -25.73
C ILE A 37 39.27 -35.71 -25.39
N ASN A 38 40.28 -35.23 -26.12
CA ASN A 38 41.70 -35.49 -25.84
C ASN A 38 42.26 -34.56 -24.74
N GLY A 39 41.45 -33.67 -24.16
CA GLY A 39 41.85 -32.73 -23.11
C GLY A 39 42.41 -31.40 -23.63
N SER A 40 42.56 -31.22 -24.94
CA SER A 40 42.95 -29.93 -25.52
C SER A 40 41.85 -28.88 -25.27
N TYR A 41 42.26 -27.62 -25.09
CA TYR A 41 41.36 -26.53 -24.76
C TYR A 41 41.78 -25.25 -25.47
N ILE A 42 40.82 -24.58 -26.09
CA ILE A 42 40.97 -23.28 -26.74
C ILE A 42 40.07 -22.30 -26.00
N MET A 43 40.53 -21.11 -25.68
CA MET A 43 39.74 -20.10 -24.95
C MET A 43 40.14 -18.69 -25.36
N THR A 44 39.16 -17.80 -25.42
CA THR A 44 39.36 -16.35 -25.47
C THR A 44 38.63 -15.69 -24.28
N PRO A 45 39.19 -14.66 -23.62
CA PRO A 45 40.58 -14.21 -23.73
C PRO A 45 41.57 -15.35 -23.42
N GLU A 46 42.72 -15.36 -24.11
CA GLU A 46 43.74 -16.38 -23.83
C GLU A 46 44.30 -16.19 -22.41
N ASP A 47 44.52 -17.30 -21.70
CA ASP A 47 45.22 -17.32 -20.42
C ASP A 47 46.55 -18.07 -20.59
N PRO A 48 47.67 -17.36 -20.84
CA PRO A 48 48.98 -17.98 -21.03
C PRO A 48 49.51 -18.69 -19.78
N LYS A 49 48.91 -18.43 -18.61
CA LYS A 49 49.32 -19.00 -17.32
C LYS A 49 48.50 -20.24 -16.97
N MET A 50 47.51 -20.59 -17.79
CA MET A 50 46.69 -21.77 -17.58
C MET A 50 47.55 -23.03 -17.60
N SER A 51 47.61 -23.70 -16.46
CA SER A 51 48.30 -24.98 -16.28
C SER A 51 47.41 -25.92 -15.47
N ASN A 52 47.57 -27.23 -15.65
CA ASN A 52 46.78 -28.26 -14.96
C ASN A 52 45.26 -28.14 -15.16
N TYR A 53 44.82 -27.64 -16.31
CA TYR A 53 43.40 -27.52 -16.65
C TYR A 53 42.96 -28.68 -17.56
N ASP A 54 41.94 -29.43 -17.14
CA ASP A 54 41.26 -30.43 -17.97
C ASP A 54 39.80 -29.98 -18.18
N PRO A 55 39.37 -29.63 -19.40
CA PRO A 55 37.99 -29.20 -19.64
C PRO A 55 36.98 -30.32 -19.37
N ARG A 56 37.37 -31.60 -19.48
CA ARG A 56 36.47 -32.74 -19.45
C ARG A 56 35.87 -33.02 -18.07
N VAL A 57 36.56 -32.58 -17.01
CA VAL A 57 36.09 -32.75 -15.63
C VAL A 57 35.14 -31.64 -15.19
N ARG A 58 35.03 -30.54 -15.97
CA ARG A 58 34.28 -29.34 -15.61
C ARG A 58 32.76 -29.56 -15.72
N PRO A 59 31.96 -28.86 -14.88
CA PRO A 59 30.50 -29.00 -14.90
C PRO A 59 29.91 -28.74 -16.28
N TRP A 60 30.29 -27.64 -16.94
CA TRP A 60 29.80 -27.28 -18.27
C TRP A 60 30.07 -28.37 -19.32
N TYR A 61 31.23 -29.03 -19.28
CA TYR A 61 31.56 -30.09 -20.24
C TYR A 61 30.72 -31.34 -20.00
N LYS A 62 30.58 -31.76 -18.73
CA LYS A 62 29.75 -32.91 -18.34
C LYS A 62 28.28 -32.69 -18.70
N THR A 63 27.75 -31.50 -18.46
CA THR A 63 26.38 -31.13 -18.82
C THR A 63 26.16 -31.20 -20.32
N ALA A 64 27.10 -30.72 -21.13
CA ALA A 64 26.99 -30.77 -22.58
C ALA A 64 27.06 -32.20 -23.12
N MET A 65 27.96 -33.03 -22.57
CA MET A 65 28.10 -34.43 -22.96
C MET A 65 26.87 -35.27 -22.58
N ALA A 66 26.25 -35.00 -21.44
CA ALA A 66 24.99 -35.62 -21.04
C ALA A 66 23.81 -35.21 -21.96
N ASN A 67 23.93 -34.08 -22.67
CA ASN A 67 22.92 -33.53 -23.56
C ASN A 67 23.41 -33.44 -25.02
N ALA A 68 24.19 -34.44 -25.47
CA ALA A 68 24.84 -34.42 -26.76
C ALA A 68 23.88 -34.10 -27.92
N GLY A 69 24.32 -33.24 -28.85
CA GLY A 69 23.53 -32.80 -29.99
C GLY A 69 22.57 -31.64 -29.71
N LYS A 70 22.35 -31.26 -28.44
CA LYS A 70 21.52 -30.11 -28.04
C LYS A 70 22.40 -28.96 -27.55
N THR A 71 21.95 -27.73 -27.79
CA THR A 71 22.50 -26.55 -27.11
C THR A 71 21.74 -26.38 -25.79
N VAL A 72 22.45 -26.38 -24.67
CA VAL A 72 21.88 -26.24 -23.33
C VAL A 72 22.65 -25.19 -22.53
N ARG A 73 22.11 -24.76 -21.39
CA ARG A 73 22.84 -23.96 -20.41
C ARG A 73 23.32 -24.84 -19.26
N SER A 74 24.47 -24.51 -18.69
CA SER A 74 24.90 -25.09 -17.41
C SER A 74 24.18 -24.45 -16.25
N ASP A 75 24.20 -25.11 -15.10
CA ASP A 75 24.03 -24.41 -13.83
C ASP A 75 25.21 -23.44 -13.62
N ALA A 76 25.01 -22.43 -12.77
CA ALA A 76 26.07 -21.54 -12.34
C ALA A 76 27.20 -22.33 -11.66
N TYR A 77 28.44 -22.01 -12.00
CA TYR A 77 29.60 -22.64 -11.39
C TYR A 77 30.73 -21.64 -11.19
N TYR A 78 31.57 -21.93 -10.21
CA TYR A 78 32.72 -21.10 -9.88
C TYR A 78 33.93 -21.38 -10.77
N TRP A 79 34.52 -20.31 -11.27
CA TRP A 79 35.73 -20.24 -12.06
C TRP A 79 36.85 -19.61 -11.23
N ALA A 80 37.80 -20.45 -10.81
CA ALA A 80 38.81 -20.06 -9.82
C ALA A 80 39.87 -19.09 -10.34
N ASN A 81 40.23 -19.14 -11.63
CA ASN A 81 41.34 -18.34 -12.16
C ASN A 81 41.02 -16.83 -12.11
N ASP A 82 39.75 -16.46 -12.27
CA ASP A 82 39.31 -15.05 -12.31
C ASP A 82 38.30 -14.70 -11.21
N ASP A 83 38.17 -15.55 -10.17
CA ASP A 83 37.23 -15.38 -9.06
C ASP A 83 35.81 -15.02 -9.55
N ALA A 84 35.32 -15.80 -10.52
CA ALA A 84 34.10 -15.48 -11.25
C ALA A 84 33.09 -16.62 -11.15
N VAL A 85 31.82 -16.27 -11.01
CA VAL A 85 30.72 -17.23 -11.20
C VAL A 85 30.19 -17.08 -12.62
N LEU A 86 30.16 -18.18 -13.35
CA LEU A 86 29.83 -18.24 -14.77
C LEU A 86 28.58 -19.09 -15.00
N VAL A 87 27.82 -18.73 -16.02
CA VAL A 87 26.82 -19.60 -16.64
C VAL A 87 27.20 -19.80 -18.09
N SER A 88 27.31 -21.07 -18.50
CA SER A 88 27.74 -21.45 -19.83
C SER A 88 26.56 -21.74 -20.74
N THR A 89 26.62 -21.29 -22.00
CA THR A 89 25.83 -21.86 -23.09
C THR A 89 26.70 -22.82 -23.88
N ILE A 90 26.31 -24.07 -23.92
CA ILE A 90 27.18 -25.19 -24.30
C ILE A 90 26.54 -26.10 -25.34
N ARG A 91 27.37 -26.65 -26.22
CA ARG A 91 26.96 -27.68 -27.19
C ARG A 91 28.08 -28.69 -27.41
N ALA A 92 27.78 -29.97 -27.21
CA ALA A 92 28.66 -31.05 -27.64
C ALA A 92 28.51 -31.27 -29.15
N ILE A 93 29.63 -31.30 -29.87
CA ILE A 93 29.69 -31.40 -31.32
C ILE A 93 30.63 -32.52 -31.78
N PRO A 94 30.35 -33.17 -32.93
CA PRO A 94 31.30 -34.07 -33.57
C PRO A 94 32.52 -33.29 -34.11
N ASN A 95 33.68 -33.94 -34.13
CA ASN A 95 34.87 -33.47 -34.82
C ASN A 95 35.71 -34.69 -35.28
N LYS A 96 36.94 -34.46 -35.76
CA LYS A 96 37.83 -35.55 -36.22
C LYS A 96 38.24 -36.55 -35.13
N LEU A 97 38.08 -36.22 -33.84
CA LEU A 97 38.40 -37.08 -32.71
C LEU A 97 37.23 -38.01 -32.33
N GLY A 98 35.98 -37.66 -32.68
CA GLY A 98 34.81 -38.48 -32.35
C GLY A 98 33.46 -37.77 -32.46
N ASN A 99 32.40 -38.48 -32.10
CA ASN A 99 31.02 -37.97 -32.07
C ASN A 99 30.31 -38.37 -30.75
N PRO A 100 30.26 -37.48 -29.73
CA PRO A 100 30.80 -36.13 -29.71
C PRO A 100 32.33 -36.10 -29.53
N GLY A 101 32.99 -35.13 -30.16
CA GLY A 101 34.45 -34.97 -30.16
C GLY A 101 34.95 -33.77 -29.35
N GLY A 102 34.04 -32.90 -28.91
CA GLY A 102 34.33 -31.78 -28.04
C GLY A 102 33.07 -30.96 -27.70
N VAL A 103 33.23 -29.94 -26.88
CA VAL A 103 32.16 -29.06 -26.40
C VAL A 103 32.56 -27.61 -26.61
N VAL A 104 31.75 -26.88 -27.38
CA VAL A 104 31.83 -25.42 -27.49
C VAL A 104 31.09 -24.79 -26.32
N ASN A 105 31.68 -23.74 -25.75
CA ASN A 105 31.17 -23.02 -24.59
C ASN A 105 31.27 -21.50 -24.82
N ILE A 106 30.19 -20.80 -24.49
CA ILE A 106 30.17 -19.34 -24.33
C ILE A 106 29.75 -19.05 -22.90
N ASP A 107 30.64 -18.43 -22.13
CA ASP A 107 30.41 -18.07 -20.73
C ASP A 107 29.92 -16.63 -20.60
N VAL A 108 28.95 -16.45 -19.71
CA VAL A 108 28.54 -15.14 -19.22
C VAL A 108 28.72 -15.13 -17.70
N SER A 109 29.45 -14.15 -17.18
CA SER A 109 29.59 -13.98 -15.73
C SER A 109 28.33 -13.41 -15.08
N LEU A 110 28.10 -13.74 -13.81
CA LEU A 110 27.02 -13.13 -13.02
C LEU A 110 27.15 -11.60 -12.97
N LYS A 111 28.37 -11.06 -13.04
CA LYS A 111 28.61 -9.62 -13.15
C LYS A 111 27.97 -9.03 -14.42
N GLN A 112 28.13 -9.69 -15.57
CA GLN A 112 27.51 -9.24 -16.82
C GLN A 112 25.99 -9.38 -16.79
N LEU A 113 25.47 -10.50 -16.26
CA LEU A 113 24.03 -10.66 -16.05
C LEU A 113 23.49 -9.57 -15.13
N THR A 114 24.22 -9.23 -14.05
CA THR A 114 23.86 -8.15 -13.12
C THR A 114 23.77 -6.81 -13.84
N ASN A 115 24.74 -6.49 -14.70
CA ASN A 115 24.72 -5.23 -15.45
C ASN A 115 23.50 -5.11 -16.37
N ILE A 116 23.09 -6.21 -17.01
CA ILE A 116 21.89 -6.24 -17.87
C ILE A 116 20.63 -6.09 -17.01
N VAL A 117 20.49 -6.88 -15.96
CA VAL A 117 19.29 -6.91 -15.10
C VAL A 117 19.12 -5.60 -14.32
N LYS A 118 20.21 -4.95 -13.90
CA LYS A 118 20.19 -3.67 -13.17
C LYS A 118 19.62 -2.51 -14.01
N GLN A 119 19.54 -2.66 -15.33
CA GLN A 119 18.88 -1.66 -16.20
C GLN A 119 17.35 -1.69 -16.06
N ILE A 120 16.79 -2.79 -15.56
CA ILE A 120 15.36 -2.95 -15.37
C ILE A 120 14.97 -2.33 -14.02
N LYS A 121 14.17 -1.27 -14.09
CA LYS A 121 13.62 -0.57 -12.92
C LYS A 121 12.10 -0.76 -12.89
N LEU A 122 11.59 -1.12 -11.72
CA LEU A 122 10.15 -1.27 -11.47
C LEU A 122 9.72 -0.13 -10.55
N GLY A 123 9.18 0.94 -11.14
CA GLY A 123 9.01 2.18 -10.39
C GLY A 123 10.35 2.77 -9.94
N ASP A 124 10.36 3.41 -8.78
CA ASP A 124 11.53 4.08 -8.20
C ASP A 124 12.31 3.17 -7.23
N SER A 125 11.61 2.32 -6.46
CA SER A 125 12.22 1.42 -5.47
C SER A 125 12.41 -0.02 -5.94
N GLY A 126 11.74 -0.41 -7.02
CA GLY A 126 11.69 -1.78 -7.45
C GLY A 126 12.83 -2.20 -8.38
N TYR A 127 13.14 -3.49 -8.32
CA TYR A 127 14.26 -4.12 -9.01
C TYR A 127 13.91 -5.56 -9.42
N LEU A 128 14.73 -6.13 -10.29
CA LEU A 128 14.55 -7.49 -10.79
C LEU A 128 15.65 -8.39 -10.24
N MET A 129 15.28 -9.53 -9.66
CA MET A 129 16.18 -10.62 -9.36
C MET A 129 16.08 -11.72 -10.43
N LEU A 130 17.16 -12.45 -10.61
CA LEU A 130 17.24 -13.62 -11.50
C LEU A 130 17.71 -14.83 -10.71
N MET A 131 17.02 -15.95 -10.88
CA MET A 131 17.29 -17.19 -10.17
C MET A 131 17.18 -18.40 -11.11
N GLU A 132 17.95 -19.44 -10.85
CA GLU A 132 17.77 -20.74 -11.52
C GLU A 132 16.53 -21.47 -11.01
N LYS A 133 15.98 -22.40 -11.80
CA LYS A 133 14.98 -23.36 -11.31
C LYS A 133 15.44 -24.16 -10.08
N SER A 134 16.75 -24.32 -9.90
CA SER A 134 17.35 -24.99 -8.75
C SER A 134 17.26 -24.16 -7.45
N GLY A 135 16.84 -22.90 -7.51
CA GLY A 135 16.80 -21.97 -6.38
C GLY A 135 18.09 -21.16 -6.18
N THR A 136 19.11 -21.32 -7.03
CA THR A 136 20.35 -20.54 -6.95
C THR A 136 20.12 -19.12 -7.49
N VAL A 137 20.47 -18.10 -6.71
CA VAL A 137 20.39 -16.70 -7.13
C VAL A 137 21.51 -16.41 -8.12
N LEU A 138 21.15 -15.99 -9.34
CA LEU A 138 22.10 -15.57 -10.36
C LEU A 138 22.37 -14.07 -10.27
N VAL A 139 21.33 -13.29 -10.01
CA VAL A 139 21.43 -11.84 -9.87
C VAL A 139 20.49 -11.35 -8.78
N ASP A 140 21.07 -10.72 -7.78
CA ASP A 140 20.43 -9.75 -6.91
C ASP A 140 21.17 -8.40 -7.08
N PRO A 141 20.56 -7.43 -7.79
CA PRO A 141 21.22 -6.15 -8.05
C PRO A 141 21.25 -5.23 -6.83
N LYS A 142 20.42 -5.52 -5.79
CA LYS A 142 20.34 -4.73 -4.56
C LYS A 142 21.28 -5.28 -3.49
N GLN A 143 21.42 -6.60 -3.41
CA GLN A 143 22.25 -7.32 -2.45
C GLN A 143 23.14 -8.36 -3.15
N PRO A 144 24.23 -7.94 -3.83
CA PRO A 144 25.09 -8.84 -4.61
C PRO A 144 25.70 -10.00 -3.81
N GLU A 145 25.77 -9.88 -2.47
CA GLU A 145 26.17 -10.93 -1.54
C GLU A 145 25.24 -12.16 -1.53
N HIS A 146 24.06 -12.06 -2.15
CA HIS A 146 23.13 -13.17 -2.36
C HIS A 146 23.48 -14.00 -3.60
N ASN A 147 24.26 -13.45 -4.53
CA ASN A 147 24.60 -14.15 -5.76
C ASN A 147 25.32 -15.48 -5.45
N PHE A 148 24.98 -16.50 -6.23
CA PHE A 148 25.49 -17.86 -6.11
C PHE A 148 25.09 -18.62 -4.81
N LYS A 149 24.19 -18.04 -3.99
CA LYS A 149 23.56 -18.73 -2.84
C LYS A 149 22.18 -19.26 -3.19
N LYS A 150 21.63 -20.15 -2.36
CA LYS A 150 20.24 -20.61 -2.49
C LYS A 150 19.30 -19.59 -1.87
N LEU A 151 18.27 -19.17 -2.62
CA LEU A 151 17.26 -18.21 -2.16
C LEU A 151 16.59 -18.64 -0.84
N GLY A 152 16.33 -19.94 -0.70
CA GLY A 152 15.72 -20.51 0.50
C GLY A 152 16.59 -20.43 1.77
N GLU A 153 17.89 -20.22 1.62
CA GLU A 153 18.87 -20.17 2.71
C GLU A 153 19.21 -18.73 3.14
N LEU A 154 18.69 -17.71 2.44
CA LEU A 154 19.02 -16.30 2.71
C LEU A 154 18.30 -15.71 3.94
N GLY A 155 17.22 -16.34 4.41
CA GLY A 155 16.41 -15.81 5.53
C GLY A 155 15.52 -14.64 5.13
N ASP A 156 15.10 -13.83 6.12
CA ASP A 156 14.44 -12.52 5.96
C ASP A 156 13.35 -12.43 4.87
N GLY A 157 12.47 -13.44 4.79
CA GLY A 157 11.36 -13.49 3.83
C GLY A 157 11.70 -14.06 2.44
N PHE A 158 12.98 -14.21 2.09
CA PHE A 158 13.40 -14.87 0.84
C PHE A 158 13.01 -16.36 0.80
N THR A 159 12.88 -17.01 1.95
CA THR A 159 12.38 -18.39 2.05
C THR A 159 10.92 -18.52 1.58
N GLU A 160 10.10 -17.47 1.73
CA GLU A 160 8.72 -17.47 1.21
C GLU A 160 8.73 -17.32 -0.32
N LEU A 161 9.57 -16.42 -0.85
CA LEU A 161 9.78 -16.28 -2.30
C LEU A 161 10.24 -17.58 -2.96
N ALA A 162 11.11 -18.35 -2.30
CA ALA A 162 11.59 -19.63 -2.81
C ALA A 162 10.50 -20.70 -2.92
N LYS A 163 9.41 -20.59 -2.15
CA LYS A 163 8.26 -21.52 -2.22
C LYS A 163 7.26 -21.13 -3.31
N THR A 164 7.29 -19.88 -3.76
CA THR A 164 6.38 -19.37 -4.79
C THR A 164 6.90 -19.74 -6.18
N GLY A 165 6.22 -20.67 -6.84
CA GLY A 165 6.60 -21.10 -8.19
C GLY A 165 6.29 -20.07 -9.30
N SER A 166 5.21 -19.30 -9.15
CA SER A 166 4.77 -18.29 -10.13
C SER A 166 3.73 -17.35 -9.52
N GLY A 167 3.69 -16.10 -10.00
CA GLY A 167 2.65 -15.13 -9.69
C GLY A 167 3.00 -14.13 -8.60
N LEU A 168 1.98 -13.38 -8.17
CA LEU A 168 2.09 -12.31 -7.18
C LEU A 168 2.15 -12.88 -5.76
N VAL A 169 3.08 -12.36 -4.96
CA VAL A 169 3.20 -12.65 -3.53
C VAL A 169 3.60 -11.40 -2.76
N GLU A 170 3.02 -11.19 -1.58
CA GLU A 170 3.47 -10.16 -0.65
C GLU A 170 4.47 -10.79 0.32
N VAL A 171 5.63 -10.17 0.48
CA VAL A 171 6.70 -10.66 1.36
C VAL A 171 7.30 -9.51 2.14
N THR A 172 7.82 -9.80 3.33
CA THR A 172 8.60 -8.83 4.10
C THR A 172 10.07 -9.15 3.94
N LEU A 173 10.82 -8.28 3.26
CA LEU A 173 12.26 -8.43 3.04
C LEU A 173 13.01 -7.37 3.85
N ASN A 174 13.92 -7.79 4.72
CA ASN A 174 14.71 -6.89 5.57
C ASN A 174 13.85 -5.89 6.37
N GLY A 175 12.67 -6.33 6.84
CA GLY A 175 11.72 -5.51 7.61
C GLY A 175 10.84 -4.56 6.79
N GLU A 176 11.01 -4.49 5.47
CA GLU A 176 10.17 -3.70 4.56
C GLU A 176 9.19 -4.61 3.79
N ARG A 177 7.97 -4.14 3.56
CA ARG A 177 6.97 -4.88 2.78
C ARG A 177 7.19 -4.69 1.29
N TYR A 178 7.27 -5.80 0.57
CA TYR A 178 7.39 -5.86 -0.88
C TYR A 178 6.22 -6.60 -1.49
N MET A 179 5.84 -6.17 -2.69
CA MET A 179 5.08 -6.97 -3.63
C MET A 179 6.07 -7.59 -4.62
N ALA A 180 6.05 -8.91 -4.72
CA ALA A 180 6.90 -9.66 -5.63
C ALA A 180 6.06 -10.35 -6.70
N ASN A 181 6.56 -10.41 -7.93
CA ASN A 181 5.98 -11.23 -8.99
C ASN A 181 7.03 -12.22 -9.52
N VAL A 182 6.76 -13.51 -9.33
CA VAL A 182 7.62 -14.59 -9.82
C VAL A 182 7.19 -14.99 -11.23
N TYR A 183 8.08 -14.80 -12.19
CA TYR A 183 7.85 -15.11 -13.60
C TYR A 183 8.82 -16.20 -14.07
N PRO A 184 8.39 -17.47 -14.14
CA PRO A 184 9.22 -18.56 -14.66
C PRO A 184 9.36 -18.46 -16.19
N SER A 185 10.60 -18.50 -16.68
CA SER A 185 10.92 -18.57 -18.10
C SER A 185 11.22 -20.01 -18.49
N GLU A 186 10.27 -20.67 -19.16
CA GLU A 186 10.45 -22.06 -19.62
C GLU A 186 11.61 -22.22 -20.59
N GLN A 187 11.81 -21.23 -21.48
CA GLN A 187 12.89 -21.27 -22.46
C GLN A 187 14.27 -21.07 -21.82
N LEU A 188 14.37 -20.24 -20.77
CA LEU A 188 15.63 -19.97 -20.09
C LEU A 188 15.95 -21.00 -18.99
N GLY A 189 14.93 -21.63 -18.41
CA GLY A 189 15.11 -22.44 -17.20
C GLY A 189 15.40 -21.60 -15.96
N TRP A 190 15.03 -20.31 -16.01
CA TRP A 190 15.27 -19.32 -14.96
C TRP A 190 13.95 -18.71 -14.50
N ASN A 191 13.91 -18.26 -13.26
CA ASN A 191 12.82 -17.50 -12.68
C ASN A 191 13.26 -16.04 -12.53
N PHE A 192 12.45 -15.14 -13.05
CA PHE A 192 12.58 -13.70 -12.84
C PHE A 192 11.70 -13.31 -11.66
N ILE A 193 12.22 -12.53 -10.72
CA ILE A 193 11.45 -12.07 -9.55
C ILE A 193 11.48 -10.54 -9.54
N GLY A 194 10.37 -9.93 -9.96
CA GLY A 194 10.21 -8.48 -9.87
C GLY A 194 9.78 -8.11 -8.47
N LEU A 195 10.48 -7.18 -7.82
CA LEU A 195 10.22 -6.72 -6.46
C LEU A 195 9.97 -5.22 -6.47
N ILE A 196 8.94 -4.76 -5.75
CA ILE A 196 8.65 -3.34 -5.56
C ILE A 196 8.11 -3.11 -4.14
N LYS A 197 8.45 -1.99 -3.50
CA LYS A 197 7.93 -1.69 -2.15
C LYS A 197 6.42 -1.49 -2.19
N GLN A 198 5.70 -2.07 -1.22
CA GLN A 198 4.24 -1.95 -1.14
C GLN A 198 3.81 -0.49 -0.97
N ASP A 199 4.56 0.31 -0.20
CA ASP A 199 4.28 1.74 0.01
C ASP A 199 4.31 2.55 -1.28
N GLU A 200 5.18 2.18 -2.23
CA GLU A 200 5.26 2.86 -3.53
C GLU A 200 4.05 2.51 -4.39
N VAL A 201 3.70 1.23 -4.47
CA VAL A 201 2.51 0.77 -5.19
C VAL A 201 1.25 1.44 -4.62
N MET A 202 1.19 1.60 -3.30
CA MET A 202 0.04 2.16 -2.59
C MET A 202 0.09 3.69 -2.44
N ALA A 203 1.16 4.37 -2.87
CA ALA A 203 1.35 5.81 -2.62
C ALA A 203 0.16 6.64 -3.12
N SER A 204 -0.35 6.33 -4.31
CA SER A 204 -1.52 6.98 -4.89
C SER A 204 -2.81 6.71 -4.10
N ALA A 205 -3.01 5.46 -3.66
CA ALA A 205 -4.18 5.08 -2.87
C ALA A 205 -4.15 5.75 -1.50
N THR A 206 -3.01 5.76 -0.82
CA THR A 206 -2.81 6.42 0.48
C THR A 206 -3.07 7.92 0.39
N ARG A 207 -2.60 8.58 -0.68
CA ARG A 207 -2.88 10.00 -0.94
C ARG A 207 -4.37 10.26 -1.12
N LEU A 208 -5.07 9.41 -1.87
CA LEU A 208 -6.51 9.52 -2.07
C LEU A 208 -7.29 9.33 -0.76
N THR A 209 -6.92 8.33 0.04
CA THR A 209 -7.50 8.08 1.37
C THR A 209 -7.36 9.30 2.28
N TRP A 210 -6.18 9.93 2.30
CA TRP A 210 -5.97 11.17 3.07
C TRP A 210 -6.84 12.32 2.58
N LEU A 211 -6.95 12.50 1.26
CA LEU A 211 -7.80 13.54 0.68
C LEU A 211 -9.28 13.33 1.04
N ILE A 212 -9.77 12.10 0.96
CA ILE A 212 -11.14 11.75 1.39
C ILE A 212 -11.31 12.01 2.89
N GLY A 213 -10.34 11.63 3.71
CA GLY A 213 -10.37 11.88 5.16
C GLY A 213 -10.44 13.37 5.51
N VAL A 214 -9.68 14.22 4.81
CA VAL A 214 -9.73 15.68 4.99
C VAL A 214 -11.09 16.24 4.57
N ILE A 215 -11.63 15.82 3.42
CA ILE A 215 -12.96 16.27 2.97
C ILE A 215 -14.04 15.84 3.98
N ALA A 216 -13.99 14.60 4.46
CA ALA A 216 -14.93 14.09 5.46
C ALA A 216 -14.83 14.89 6.78
N ALA A 217 -13.61 15.21 7.24
CA ALA A 217 -13.41 16.02 8.43
C ALA A 217 -13.96 17.45 8.26
N VAL A 218 -13.73 18.08 7.11
CA VAL A 218 -14.28 19.42 6.80
C VAL A 218 -15.81 19.37 6.76
N LEU A 219 -16.41 18.38 6.11
CA LEU A 219 -17.86 18.22 6.06
C LEU A 219 -18.45 17.96 7.46
N ALA A 220 -17.77 17.17 8.30
CA ALA A 220 -18.20 16.94 9.67
C ALA A 220 -18.25 18.25 10.48
N VAL A 221 -17.24 19.11 10.34
CA VAL A 221 -17.22 20.44 10.98
C VAL A 221 -18.34 21.31 10.43
N VAL A 222 -18.55 21.34 9.11
CA VAL A 222 -19.64 22.09 8.48
C VAL A 222 -21.00 21.64 9.01
N PHE A 223 -21.26 20.32 9.04
CA PHE A 223 -22.52 19.78 9.57
C PHE A 223 -22.68 20.03 11.06
N ALA A 224 -21.61 20.02 11.86
CA ALA A 224 -21.68 20.40 13.27
C ALA A 224 -22.07 21.88 13.44
N ILE A 225 -21.51 22.78 12.63
CA ILE A 225 -21.84 24.21 12.63
C ILE A 225 -23.29 24.42 12.20
N VAL A 226 -23.71 23.79 11.09
CA VAL A 226 -25.10 23.86 10.62
C VAL A 226 -26.05 23.31 11.68
N GLY A 227 -25.75 22.14 12.25
CA GLY A 227 -26.55 21.53 13.32
C GLY A 227 -26.66 22.42 14.56
N ALA A 228 -25.54 23.01 15.00
CA ALA A 228 -25.53 23.97 16.11
C ALA A 228 -26.36 25.23 15.79
N SER A 229 -26.28 25.74 14.55
CA SER A 229 -27.08 26.86 14.08
C SER A 229 -28.57 26.52 14.10
N PHE A 230 -28.98 25.40 13.51
CA PHE A 230 -30.36 24.91 13.53
C PHE A 230 -30.89 24.72 14.96
N ALA A 231 -30.08 24.14 15.85
CA ALA A 231 -30.43 23.98 17.25
C ALA A 231 -30.67 25.34 17.92
N SER A 232 -29.86 26.36 17.60
CA SER A 232 -29.96 27.69 18.19
C SER A 232 -31.12 28.53 17.65
N VAL A 233 -31.45 28.40 16.36
CA VAL A 233 -32.46 29.22 15.67
C VAL A 233 -33.86 28.60 15.74
N ILE A 234 -33.97 27.27 15.65
CA ILE A 234 -35.28 26.60 15.56
C ILE A 234 -35.60 25.82 16.84
N VAL A 235 -34.71 24.90 17.23
CA VAL A 235 -35.01 23.94 18.31
C VAL A 235 -35.14 24.64 19.67
N ARG A 236 -34.21 25.55 20.00
CA ARG A 236 -34.23 26.27 21.28
C ARG A 236 -35.48 27.14 21.47
N PRO A 237 -35.89 28.01 20.53
CA PRO A 237 -37.12 28.81 20.69
C PRO A 237 -38.39 27.96 20.83
N ILE A 238 -38.52 26.89 20.04
CA ILE A 238 -39.66 25.97 20.15
C ILE A 238 -39.70 25.33 21.55
N HIS A 239 -38.55 24.88 22.06
CA HIS A 239 -38.46 24.33 23.41
C HIS A 239 -38.76 25.37 24.49
N SER A 240 -38.37 26.63 24.30
CA SER A 240 -38.74 27.74 25.21
C SER A 240 -40.26 28.00 25.21
N VAL A 241 -40.92 27.97 24.06
CA VAL A 241 -42.39 28.10 23.99
C VAL A 241 -43.06 26.90 24.68
N SER A 242 -42.59 25.68 24.40
CA SER A 242 -43.12 24.45 25.00
C SER A 242 -42.99 24.45 26.52
N SER A 243 -41.81 24.78 27.06
CA SER A 243 -41.57 24.85 28.51
C SER A 243 -42.37 25.97 29.18
N GLY A 244 -42.56 27.12 28.50
CA GLY A 244 -43.44 28.18 28.98
C GLY A 244 -44.91 27.74 29.08
N LEU A 245 -45.39 26.95 28.12
CA LEU A 245 -46.73 26.36 28.15
C LEU A 245 -46.88 25.32 29.27
N GLU A 246 -45.88 24.47 29.45
CA GLU A 246 -45.86 23.46 30.52
C GLU A 246 -45.88 24.11 31.91
N GLY A 247 -45.15 25.21 32.12
CA GLY A 247 -45.16 25.96 33.38
C GLY A 247 -46.52 26.56 33.73
N ILE A 248 -47.31 26.98 32.74
CA ILE A 248 -48.68 27.47 32.95
C ILE A 248 -49.64 26.30 33.24
N ALA A 249 -49.50 25.19 32.50
CA ALA A 249 -50.42 24.06 32.61
C ALA A 249 -50.18 23.19 33.85
N GLY A 250 -48.96 23.16 34.40
CA GLY A 250 -48.49 22.09 35.29
C GLY A 250 -48.42 22.38 36.80
N GLY A 251 -48.65 23.59 37.31
CA GLY A 251 -48.45 23.79 38.76
C GLY A 251 -49.06 25.02 39.42
N GLU A 252 -48.65 26.23 39.02
CA GLU A 252 -49.01 27.45 39.77
C GLU A 252 -49.58 28.58 38.90
N GLY A 253 -49.55 28.41 37.57
CA GLY A 253 -50.10 29.40 36.64
C GLY A 253 -49.45 30.78 36.82
N ASP A 254 -48.12 30.83 37.03
CA ASP A 254 -47.38 32.09 37.12
C ASP A 254 -47.49 32.85 35.79
N LEU A 255 -48.50 33.69 35.72
CA LEU A 255 -48.78 34.45 34.54
C LEU A 255 -47.69 35.49 34.31
N THR A 256 -46.79 35.81 35.24
CA THR A 256 -45.81 36.93 35.13
C THR A 256 -44.63 36.65 34.19
N GLN A 257 -44.43 35.38 33.82
CA GLN A 257 -43.42 34.95 32.84
C GLN A 257 -43.74 35.49 31.44
N ASN A 258 -42.72 35.79 30.65
CA ASN A 258 -42.84 36.16 29.24
C ASN A 258 -41.82 35.37 28.41
N LEU A 259 -42.20 34.98 27.20
CA LEU A 259 -41.27 34.38 26.24
C LEU A 259 -40.45 35.48 25.54
N ALA A 260 -39.14 35.23 25.39
CA ALA A 260 -38.28 36.13 24.64
C ALA A 260 -38.62 36.08 23.13
N VAL A 261 -39.08 37.20 22.57
CA VAL A 261 -39.34 37.32 21.12
C VAL A 261 -38.02 37.60 20.42
N ARG A 262 -37.40 36.57 19.83
CA ARG A 262 -36.15 36.67 19.08
C ARG A 262 -36.39 36.31 17.62
N GLY A 263 -35.93 37.17 16.71
CA GLY A 263 -36.08 36.97 15.26
C GLY A 263 -37.37 37.58 14.70
N LYS A 264 -37.72 37.17 13.47
CA LYS A 264 -38.91 37.63 12.73
C LYS A 264 -39.69 36.48 12.06
N ASP A 265 -39.37 35.25 12.45
CA ASP A 265 -39.98 34.03 11.90
C ASP A 265 -41.28 33.64 12.64
N GLU A 266 -41.84 32.50 12.27
CA GLU A 266 -43.06 31.93 12.86
C GLU A 266 -42.88 31.62 14.35
N THR A 267 -41.67 31.30 14.81
CA THR A 267 -41.39 31.05 16.24
C THR A 267 -41.42 32.34 17.04
N ALA A 268 -40.90 33.44 16.47
CA ALA A 268 -40.98 34.77 17.05
C ALA A 268 -42.44 35.28 17.11
N GLN A 269 -43.20 35.06 16.04
CA GLN A 269 -44.62 35.39 16.00
C GLN A 269 -45.42 34.59 17.04
N LEU A 270 -45.15 33.29 17.16
CA LEU A 270 -45.79 32.42 18.16
C LEU A 270 -45.50 32.90 19.59
N ALA A 271 -44.23 33.20 19.90
CA ALA A 271 -43.85 33.76 21.20
C ALA A 271 -44.56 35.11 21.47
N GLY A 272 -44.70 35.95 20.44
CA GLY A 272 -45.44 37.21 20.52
C GLY A 272 -46.94 37.02 20.80
N TRP A 273 -47.59 36.09 20.10
CA TRP A 273 -48.99 35.75 20.32
C TRP A 273 -49.23 35.14 21.70
N PHE A 274 -48.31 34.29 22.17
CA PHE A 274 -48.34 33.74 23.51
C PHE A 274 -48.26 34.83 24.59
N ASN A 275 -47.34 35.78 24.47
CA ASN A 275 -47.24 36.90 25.41
C ASN A 275 -48.50 37.79 25.42
N LYS A 276 -49.11 38.03 24.24
CA LYS A 276 -50.39 38.76 24.14
C LYS A 276 -51.52 38.00 24.82
N PHE A 277 -51.59 36.69 24.63
CA PHE A 277 -52.57 35.83 25.29
C PHE A 277 -52.42 35.87 26.82
N LEU A 278 -51.19 35.72 27.33
CA LEU A 278 -50.89 35.88 28.76
C LEU A 278 -51.33 37.24 29.31
N THR A 279 -51.06 38.31 28.56
CA THR A 279 -51.49 39.67 28.94
C THR A 279 -53.01 39.79 29.03
N ALA A 280 -53.74 39.20 28.08
CA ALA A 280 -55.20 39.18 28.10
C ALA A 280 -55.75 38.42 29.33
N ILE A 281 -55.14 37.29 29.68
CA ILE A 281 -55.51 36.55 30.91
C ILE A 281 -55.21 37.39 32.15
N ARG A 282 -54.02 38.01 32.26
CA ARG A 282 -53.69 38.89 33.41
C ARG A 282 -54.73 40.01 33.56
N ASN A 283 -55.09 40.68 32.48
CA ASN A 283 -56.09 41.74 32.49
C ASN A 283 -57.48 41.22 32.91
N LEU A 284 -57.86 40.02 32.44
CA LEU A 284 -59.12 39.38 32.83
C LEU A 284 -59.14 39.08 34.34
N ILE A 285 -58.06 38.52 34.89
CA ILE A 285 -57.91 38.26 36.35
C ILE A 285 -58.01 39.57 37.13
N GLN A 286 -57.36 40.65 36.66
CA GLN A 286 -57.46 41.97 37.30
C GLN A 286 -58.89 42.54 37.28
N HIS A 287 -59.58 42.43 36.14
CA HIS A 287 -60.98 42.84 36.02
C HIS A 287 -61.89 42.02 36.94
N ILE A 288 -61.67 40.71 37.06
CA ILE A 288 -62.39 39.84 38.01
C ILE A 288 -62.13 40.32 39.44
N GLY A 289 -60.88 40.61 39.80
CA GLY A 289 -60.53 41.15 41.11
C GLY A 289 -61.21 42.49 41.41
N GLN A 290 -61.24 43.42 40.46
CA GLN A 290 -61.94 44.70 40.59
C GLN A 290 -63.46 44.50 40.71
N ALA A 291 -64.05 43.63 39.90
CA ALA A 291 -65.48 43.31 39.95
C ALA A 291 -65.86 42.68 41.30
N ALA A 292 -65.05 41.73 41.80
CA ALA A 292 -65.21 41.15 43.12
C ALA A 292 -65.11 42.22 44.22
N GLY A 293 -64.17 43.17 44.10
CA GLY A 293 -64.06 44.32 45.01
C GLY A 293 -65.30 45.21 45.01
N LYS A 294 -65.85 45.53 43.82
CA LYS A 294 -67.11 46.29 43.70
C LYS A 294 -68.30 45.53 44.27
N ILE A 295 -68.36 44.21 44.08
CA ILE A 295 -69.40 43.35 44.69
C ILE A 295 -69.27 43.38 46.22
N LEU A 296 -68.05 43.29 46.76
CA LEU A 296 -67.79 43.37 48.20
C LEU A 296 -68.22 44.73 48.77
N GLU A 297 -67.88 45.83 48.09
CA GLU A 297 -68.29 47.18 48.48
C GLU A 297 -69.82 47.37 48.43
N ALA A 298 -70.46 46.90 47.37
CA ALA A 298 -71.93 46.90 47.25
C ALA A 298 -72.58 46.04 48.33
N SER A 299 -72.00 44.89 48.66
CA SER A 299 -72.46 44.02 49.75
C SER A 299 -72.35 44.74 51.10
N HIS A 300 -71.22 45.38 51.39
CA HIS A 300 -71.08 46.23 52.59
C HIS A 300 -72.10 47.36 52.64
N SER A 301 -72.37 48.02 51.51
CA SER A 301 -73.40 49.06 51.44
C SER A 301 -74.80 48.48 51.67
N SER A 302 -75.11 47.31 51.12
CA SER A 302 -76.39 46.63 51.31
C SER A 302 -76.59 46.19 52.76
N THR A 303 -75.54 45.67 53.42
CA THR A 303 -75.56 45.37 54.86
C THR A 303 -75.81 46.62 55.68
N ARG A 304 -75.17 47.75 55.31
CA ARG A 304 -75.39 49.03 55.99
C ARG A 304 -76.85 49.50 55.86
N VAL A 305 -77.40 49.50 54.64
CA VAL A 305 -78.81 49.84 54.40
C VAL A 305 -79.76 48.90 55.15
N SER A 306 -79.45 47.60 55.19
CA SER A 306 -80.24 46.61 55.94
C SER A 306 -80.22 46.89 57.45
N ASN A 307 -79.07 47.28 58.01
CA ASN A 307 -78.97 47.72 59.41
C ASN A 307 -79.76 49.01 59.66
N ASP A 308 -79.64 50.01 58.79
CA ASP A 308 -80.38 51.28 58.90
C ASP A 308 -81.90 51.05 58.83
N MET A 309 -82.36 50.15 57.95
CA MET A 309 -83.76 49.74 57.86
C MET A 309 -84.23 48.99 59.11
N ALA A 310 -83.41 48.08 59.65
CA ALA A 310 -83.72 47.38 60.89
C ALA A 310 -83.83 48.35 62.08
N GLU A 311 -82.95 49.35 62.14
CA GLU A 311 -83.00 50.41 63.16
C GLU A 311 -84.23 51.33 62.99
N ALA A 312 -84.59 51.69 61.75
CA ALA A 312 -85.79 52.48 61.47
C ALA A 312 -87.08 51.70 61.80
N ALA A 313 -87.15 50.42 61.43
CA ALA A 313 -88.27 49.55 61.79
C ALA A 313 -88.37 49.32 63.30
N GLY A 314 -87.23 49.25 64.00
CA GLY A 314 -87.17 49.20 65.47
C GLY A 314 -87.68 50.47 66.14
N ARG A 315 -87.51 51.64 65.51
CA ARG A 315 -88.03 52.94 65.98
C ARG A 315 -89.54 53.15 65.73
N GLN A 316 -90.16 52.31 64.89
CA GLN A 316 -91.60 52.36 64.58
C GLN A 316 -92.45 51.39 65.42
N ARG A 317 -91.84 50.70 66.40
CA ARG A 317 -92.53 49.97 67.47
C ARG A 317 -92.50 50.77 68.76
#